data_AF-A0A1M3MUU0-F1
#
_entry.id   AF-A0A1M3MUU0-F1
#
_cell.length_a   1.000
_cell.length_b   1.000
_cell.length_c   1.000
_cell.angle_alpha   90.00
_cell.angle_beta   90.00
_cell.angle_gamma   90.00
#
_symmetry.space_group_name_H-M   'P 1'
#
loop_
_entity.id
_entity.type
_entity.pdbx_description
1 polymer ?
#
loop_
_entity_poly.entity_id
_entity_poly.type
_entity_poly.pdbx_seq_one_letter_code
_entity_poly.pdbx_strand_id
1 'polypeptide(L)'
;MRQIIVGVAAFVAIVIVACSSSDTDLGAKANANANAKVDASADGSTSSSDKSGLETKDSSAPLPKTCSIAEGVDACFECCEANHPGGAEAYGETLRTCLCVATACATQCAASVCAATPTDPVEGDECSACINDAVECEAKAEAACDANAACVALTKCVEVSGCEPAVDGGT
;
A
#
# COMPACT_ATOMS: atom_id res chain seq x y z
N MET A 1 -32.44 28.79 -26.54
CA MET A 1 -32.75 27.75 -27.55
C MET A 1 -32.46 26.41 -26.94
N ARG A 2 -33.45 25.50 -26.96
CA ARG A 2 -33.42 24.14 -26.43
C ARG A 2 -32.66 23.20 -27.39
N GLN A 3 -31.78 22.36 -26.86
CA GLN A 3 -31.28 21.10 -27.43
C GLN A 3 -30.97 20.21 -26.20
N ILE A 4 -31.90 19.43 -25.63
CA ILE A 4 -32.27 18.05 -25.99
C ILE A 4 -31.08 17.21 -26.47
N ILE A 5 -30.44 16.49 -25.53
CA ILE A 5 -29.68 15.28 -25.85
C ILE A 5 -30.37 14.10 -25.16
N VAL A 6 -30.92 13.24 -26.00
CA VAL A 6 -31.60 11.99 -25.70
C VAL A 6 -30.54 10.90 -25.59
N GLY A 7 -30.55 10.19 -24.45
CA GLY A 7 -30.38 8.73 -24.34
C GLY A 7 -29.03 8.11 -24.69
N VAL A 8 -28.42 7.45 -23.70
CA VAL A 8 -28.28 5.98 -23.68
C VAL A 8 -28.31 5.53 -22.22
N ALA A 9 -29.39 4.87 -21.80
CA ALA A 9 -29.45 4.13 -20.54
C ALA A 9 -28.75 2.79 -20.74
N ALA A 10 -27.47 2.71 -20.36
CA ALA A 10 -26.76 1.44 -20.30
C ALA A 10 -27.17 0.71 -19.01
N PHE A 11 -28.04 -0.28 -19.15
CA PHE A 11 -28.28 -1.31 -18.14
C PHE A 11 -26.98 -2.09 -17.92
N VAL A 12 -26.25 -1.80 -16.85
CA VAL A 12 -25.15 -2.65 -16.39
C VAL A 12 -25.73 -3.72 -15.48
N ALA A 13 -25.61 -4.97 -15.94
CA ALA A 13 -26.03 -6.16 -15.23
C ALA A 13 -25.23 -6.34 -13.94
N ILE A 14 -25.93 -6.52 -12.82
CA ILE A 14 -25.37 -6.89 -11.52
C ILE A 14 -24.94 -8.36 -11.59
N VAL A 15 -23.64 -8.63 -11.65
CA VAL A 15 -23.10 -9.98 -11.42
C VAL A 15 -22.93 -10.16 -9.92
N ILE A 16 -23.84 -10.94 -9.32
CA ILE A 16 -23.73 -11.37 -7.92
C ILE A 16 -22.64 -12.44 -7.86
N VAL A 17 -21.43 -12.06 -7.44
CA VAL A 17 -20.39 -13.02 -7.06
C VAL A 17 -20.76 -13.59 -5.69
N ALA A 18 -21.13 -14.87 -5.66
CA ALA A 18 -21.29 -15.62 -4.42
C ALA A 18 -19.89 -15.94 -3.86
N CYS A 19 -19.51 -15.30 -2.76
CA CYS A 19 -18.42 -15.79 -1.90
C CYS A 19 -18.84 -17.17 -1.36
N SER A 20 -18.17 -18.23 -1.83
CA SER A 20 -18.21 -19.53 -1.16
C SER A 20 -17.35 -19.42 0.09
N SER A 21 -17.99 -19.19 1.24
CA SER A 21 -17.37 -19.39 2.56
C SER A 21 -16.83 -20.81 2.63
N SER A 22 -15.51 -20.96 2.74
CA SER A 22 -14.89 -22.22 3.10
C SER A 22 -14.61 -22.17 4.60
N ASP A 23 -15.60 -22.62 5.38
CA ASP A 23 -15.44 -22.97 6.78
C ASP A 23 -14.30 -24.00 6.91
N THR A 24 -13.19 -23.61 7.55
CA THR A 24 -12.15 -24.58 7.92
C THR A 24 -12.45 -25.07 9.34
N ASP A 25 -13.00 -26.27 9.37
CA ASP A 25 -13.41 -27.02 10.56
C ASP A 25 -12.21 -27.35 11.49
N LEU A 26 -12.46 -27.17 12.79
CA LEU A 26 -11.54 -27.40 13.90
C LEU A 26 -11.31 -28.90 14.13
N GLY A 27 -10.26 -29.44 13.52
CA GLY A 27 -9.78 -30.80 13.80
C GLY A 27 -8.99 -30.90 15.10
N ALA A 28 -9.68 -31.07 16.23
CA ALA A 28 -9.09 -31.48 17.50
C ALA A 28 -8.46 -32.88 17.39
N LYS A 29 -7.15 -32.99 17.65
CA LYS A 29 -6.53 -34.25 18.10
C LYS A 29 -5.67 -33.99 19.32
N ALA A 30 -6.24 -34.35 20.47
CA ALA A 30 -5.52 -34.55 21.71
C ALA A 30 -4.47 -35.65 21.52
N ASN A 31 -3.22 -35.38 21.91
CA ASN A 31 -2.34 -36.44 22.38
C ASN A 31 -1.62 -35.94 23.63
N ALA A 32 -2.09 -36.43 24.77
CA ALA A 32 -1.48 -36.24 26.06
C ALA A 32 -0.22 -37.12 26.15
N ASN A 33 0.93 -36.53 26.41
CA ASN A 33 1.98 -37.25 27.12
C ASN A 33 2.53 -36.37 28.24
N ALA A 34 2.08 -36.69 29.45
CA ALA A 34 2.60 -36.15 30.68
C ALA A 34 3.95 -36.80 30.98
N ASN A 35 4.97 -35.98 31.19
CA ASN A 35 6.01 -36.33 32.16
C ASN A 35 6.46 -35.07 32.88
N ALA A 36 5.94 -34.95 34.10
CA ALA A 36 6.47 -34.06 35.11
C ALA A 36 7.83 -34.59 35.58
N LYS A 37 8.83 -33.70 35.65
CA LYS A 37 9.83 -33.76 36.70
C LYS A 37 10.23 -32.35 37.10
N VAL A 38 9.86 -32.01 38.32
CA VAL A 38 10.34 -30.89 39.15
C VAL A 38 11.82 -31.14 39.49
N ASP A 39 12.64 -30.09 39.53
CA ASP A 39 13.60 -29.81 40.62
C ASP A 39 14.25 -28.42 40.45
N ALA A 40 14.67 -27.88 41.58
CA ALA A 40 14.82 -26.47 41.91
C ALA A 40 16.20 -25.84 41.67
N SER A 41 16.21 -24.50 41.72
CA SER A 41 17.29 -23.59 42.17
C SER A 41 18.67 -23.62 41.48
N ALA A 42 19.11 -22.46 40.96
CA ALA A 42 20.20 -21.68 41.56
C ALA A 42 20.59 -20.47 40.70
N ASP A 43 20.92 -19.40 41.43
CA ASP A 43 21.57 -18.15 41.05
C ASP A 43 22.93 -18.39 40.34
N GLY A 44 23.29 -17.56 39.35
CA GLY A 44 24.60 -17.64 38.70
C GLY A 44 24.78 -16.75 37.47
N SER A 45 25.23 -15.51 37.69
CA SER A 45 25.81 -14.64 36.67
C SER A 45 26.97 -15.30 35.93
N THR A 46 27.00 -15.25 34.60
CA THR A 46 28.24 -15.15 33.80
C THR A 46 27.96 -14.53 32.44
N SER A 47 28.68 -13.45 32.14
CA SER A 47 28.84 -12.87 30.81
C SER A 47 29.64 -13.81 29.92
N SER A 48 29.26 -13.95 28.65
CA SER A 48 30.11 -13.71 27.45
C SER A 48 29.48 -14.32 26.20
N SER A 49 29.53 -13.51 25.14
CA SER A 49 29.56 -13.81 23.71
C SER A 49 29.43 -15.27 23.27
N ASP A 50 28.54 -15.54 22.31
CA ASP A 50 28.98 -15.92 20.95
C ASP A 50 27.82 -16.10 19.97
N LYS A 51 28.18 -15.79 18.72
CA LYS A 51 27.36 -15.60 17.53
C LYS A 51 26.60 -16.85 17.09
N SER A 52 25.37 -16.64 16.62
CA SER A 52 24.69 -17.45 15.62
C SER A 52 23.65 -16.53 14.97
N GLY A 53 23.95 -15.86 13.88
CA GLY A 53 24.09 -16.52 12.57
C GLY A 53 22.72 -16.66 11.88
N LEU A 54 21.86 -15.65 11.99
CA LEU A 54 20.71 -15.48 11.10
C LEU A 54 21.17 -14.58 9.95
N GLU A 55 21.82 -15.20 8.98
CA GLU A 55 21.95 -14.60 7.66
C GLU A 55 20.55 -14.63 7.04
N THR A 56 19.81 -13.53 7.23
CA THR A 56 18.75 -13.19 6.29
C THR A 56 19.42 -13.14 4.94
N LYS A 57 19.13 -14.14 4.09
CA LYS A 57 19.43 -14.11 2.66
C LYS A 57 18.72 -12.89 2.10
N ASP A 58 19.40 -11.77 2.17
CA ASP A 58 19.20 -10.61 1.35
C ASP A 58 19.42 -11.11 -0.08
N SER A 59 18.35 -11.59 -0.70
CA SER A 59 18.31 -11.82 -2.14
C SER A 59 18.18 -10.45 -2.80
N SER A 60 19.17 -9.58 -2.56
CA SER A 60 19.47 -8.45 -3.42
C SER A 60 20.15 -9.00 -4.67
N ALA A 61 19.36 -9.68 -5.50
CA ALA A 61 19.60 -9.54 -6.92
C ALA A 61 19.58 -8.02 -7.18
N PRO A 62 20.61 -7.44 -7.82
CA PRO A 62 20.58 -6.03 -8.15
C PRO A 62 19.32 -5.79 -8.96
N LEU A 63 18.38 -5.02 -8.40
CA LEU A 63 17.20 -4.64 -9.16
C LEU A 63 17.70 -3.83 -10.34
N PRO A 64 17.26 -4.14 -11.56
CA PRO A 64 17.72 -3.41 -12.72
C PRO A 64 17.33 -1.94 -12.56
N LYS A 65 18.28 -1.02 -12.80
CA LYS A 65 18.07 0.44 -12.86
C LYS A 65 17.22 0.86 -14.07
N THR A 66 16.30 0.02 -14.50
CA THR A 66 15.63 0.09 -15.79
C THR A 66 14.81 1.35 -15.98
N CYS A 67 14.40 2.02 -14.90
CA CYS A 67 13.63 3.26 -14.97
C CYS A 67 14.47 4.53 -14.75
N SER A 68 15.76 4.41 -14.39
CA SER A 68 16.68 5.57 -14.24
C SER A 68 16.96 6.34 -15.54
N ILE A 69 16.57 5.78 -16.69
CA ILE A 69 16.76 6.39 -18.00
C ILE A 69 15.58 7.26 -18.43
N ALA A 70 14.48 7.27 -17.66
CA ALA A 70 13.33 8.09 -17.96
C ALA A 70 13.65 9.57 -17.71
N GLU A 71 13.24 10.44 -18.63
CA GLU A 71 13.44 11.89 -18.51
C GLU A 71 12.36 12.49 -17.61
N GLY A 72 12.67 12.63 -16.33
CA GLY A 72 11.79 13.28 -15.34
C GLY A 72 11.14 12.31 -14.36
N VAL A 73 10.63 12.87 -13.27
CA VAL A 73 10.05 12.13 -12.14
C VAL A 73 8.83 11.32 -12.58
N ASP A 74 7.92 11.95 -13.32
CA ASP A 74 6.68 11.32 -13.78
C ASP A 74 6.98 10.11 -14.68
N ALA A 75 7.83 10.28 -15.69
CA ALA A 75 8.20 9.20 -16.61
C ALA A 75 8.93 8.05 -15.89
N CYS A 76 9.71 8.37 -14.85
CA CYS A 76 10.37 7.37 -14.01
C CYS A 76 9.37 6.60 -13.15
N PHE A 77 8.41 7.29 -12.54
CA PHE A 77 7.34 6.68 -11.76
C PHE A 77 6.43 5.81 -12.64
N GLU A 78 5.99 6.31 -13.80
CA GLU A 78 5.22 5.56 -14.80
C GLU A 78 5.94 4.29 -15.25
N CYS A 79 7.26 4.35 -15.44
CA CYS A 79 8.07 3.18 -15.74
C CYS A 79 8.05 2.16 -14.59
N CYS A 80 8.18 2.62 -13.35
CA CYS A 80 8.13 1.74 -12.18
C CYS A 80 6.74 1.13 -11.97
N GLU A 81 5.66 1.89 -12.17
CA GLU A 81 4.29 1.39 -12.13
C GLU A 81 4.02 0.34 -13.22
N ALA A 82 4.51 0.57 -14.45
CA ALA A 82 4.38 -0.40 -15.53
C ALA A 82 5.08 -1.74 -15.22
N ASN A 83 6.15 -1.73 -14.42
CA ASN A 83 6.87 -2.94 -13.99
C ASN A 83 6.29 -3.56 -12.72
N HIS A 84 5.55 -2.80 -11.92
CA HIS A 84 4.95 -3.23 -10.66
C HIS A 84 3.45 -2.90 -10.62
N PRO A 85 2.65 -3.46 -11.56
CA PRO A 85 1.22 -3.21 -11.61
C PRO A 85 0.56 -3.66 -10.30
N GLY A 86 -0.36 -2.84 -9.78
CA GLY A 86 -1.00 -3.06 -8.48
C GLY A 86 -0.28 -2.43 -7.29
N GLY A 87 0.96 -1.94 -7.44
CA GLY A 87 1.67 -1.24 -6.37
C GLY A 87 0.99 0.08 -5.99
N ALA A 88 0.83 0.97 -6.96
CA ALA A 88 0.16 2.25 -6.74
C ALA A 88 -1.33 2.09 -6.45
N GLU A 89 -1.99 1.08 -7.02
CA GLU A 89 -3.40 0.80 -6.75
C GLU A 89 -3.65 0.47 -5.27
N ALA A 90 -2.77 -0.32 -4.64
CA ALA A 90 -2.92 -0.69 -3.22
C ALA A 90 -2.79 0.52 -2.29
N TYR A 91 -1.82 1.40 -2.57
CA TYR A 91 -1.63 2.64 -1.82
C TYR A 91 -2.79 3.61 -2.06
N GLY A 92 -3.10 3.89 -3.33
CA GLY A 92 -4.14 4.83 -3.76
C GLY A 92 -5.54 4.43 -3.31
N GLU A 93 -5.88 3.14 -3.36
CA GLU A 93 -7.19 2.65 -2.89
C GLU A 93 -7.34 2.82 -1.38
N THR A 94 -6.29 2.51 -0.60
CA THR A 94 -6.31 2.67 0.86
C THR A 94 -6.42 4.13 1.25
N LEU A 95 -5.61 4.99 0.62
CA LEU A 95 -5.62 6.43 0.84
C LEU A 95 -7.00 7.01 0.52
N ARG A 96 -7.53 6.73 -0.67
CA ARG A 96 -8.85 7.19 -1.10
C ARG A 96 -9.96 6.69 -0.17
N THR A 97 -9.93 5.41 0.21
CA THR A 97 -10.91 4.83 1.13
C THR A 97 -10.88 5.54 2.48
N CYS A 98 -9.69 5.84 3.00
CA CYS A 98 -9.56 6.61 4.23
C CYS A 98 -10.12 8.03 4.07
N LEU A 99 -9.72 8.76 3.03
CA LEU A 99 -10.17 10.13 2.76
C LEU A 99 -11.70 10.22 2.62
N CYS A 100 -12.30 9.25 1.95
CA CYS A 100 -13.71 9.29 1.53
C CYS A 100 -14.68 8.58 2.48
N VAL A 101 -14.23 7.58 3.25
CA VAL A 101 -15.08 6.82 4.19
C VAL A 101 -14.83 7.23 5.63
N ALA A 102 -13.59 7.55 6.01
CA ALA A 102 -13.25 7.90 7.39
C ALA A 102 -13.57 9.36 7.75
N THR A 103 -14.38 10.06 6.94
CA THR A 103 -14.86 11.45 7.12
C THR A 103 -13.82 12.56 7.10
N ALA A 104 -12.52 12.27 6.98
CA ALA A 104 -11.48 13.30 6.94
C ALA A 104 -11.78 14.35 5.86
N CYS A 105 -12.02 13.91 4.62
CA CYS A 105 -12.23 14.81 3.47
C CYS A 105 -13.47 14.48 2.63
N ALA A 106 -14.33 13.57 3.09
CA ALA A 106 -15.46 13.06 2.31
C ALA A 106 -16.38 14.17 1.77
N THR A 107 -16.59 15.25 2.54
CA THR A 107 -17.43 16.37 2.12
C THR A 107 -16.72 17.27 1.11
N GLN A 108 -15.48 17.66 1.42
CA GLN A 108 -14.67 18.59 0.63
C GLN A 108 -14.29 17.97 -0.72
N CYS A 109 -14.01 16.66 -0.73
CA CYS A 109 -13.58 15.90 -1.89
C CYS A 109 -14.70 15.13 -2.60
N ALA A 110 -15.97 15.33 -2.22
CA ALA A 110 -17.12 14.59 -2.77
C ALA A 110 -17.22 14.66 -4.30
N ALA A 111 -16.84 15.81 -4.88
CA ALA A 111 -16.93 16.05 -6.32
C ALA A 111 -15.67 15.65 -7.12
N SER A 112 -14.56 15.34 -6.44
CA SER A 112 -13.25 15.03 -7.04
C SER A 112 -12.77 13.64 -6.63
N VAL A 113 -11.89 13.55 -5.62
CA VAL A 113 -11.22 12.30 -5.19
C VAL A 113 -12.21 11.23 -4.75
N CYS A 114 -13.34 11.63 -4.16
CA CYS A 114 -14.38 10.73 -3.67
C CYS A 114 -15.53 10.50 -4.67
N ALA A 115 -15.44 11.04 -5.88
CA ALA A 115 -16.43 10.81 -6.93
C ALA A 115 -16.33 9.37 -7.49
N ALA A 116 -17.39 8.92 -8.15
CA ALA A 116 -17.40 7.62 -8.84
C ALA A 116 -16.33 7.52 -9.94
N THR A 117 -15.97 8.67 -10.54
CA THR A 117 -14.83 8.81 -11.44
C THR A 117 -13.90 9.86 -10.83
N PRO A 118 -12.87 9.43 -10.09
CA PRO A 118 -11.96 10.34 -9.41
C PRO A 118 -11.28 11.28 -10.40
N THR A 119 -11.10 12.53 -9.97
CA THR A 119 -10.26 13.51 -10.65
C THR A 119 -9.30 14.12 -9.63
N ASP A 120 -8.18 14.63 -10.11
CA ASP A 120 -7.24 15.35 -9.25
C ASP A 120 -7.92 16.55 -8.58
N PRO A 121 -7.63 16.81 -7.29
CA PRO A 121 -8.11 17.99 -6.60
C PRO A 121 -7.46 19.24 -7.21
N VAL A 122 -8.18 20.37 -7.20
CA VAL A 122 -7.61 21.63 -7.68
C VAL A 122 -6.68 22.16 -6.60
N GLU A 123 -5.43 22.45 -6.95
CA GLU A 123 -4.46 23.00 -6.00
C GLU A 123 -5.02 24.26 -5.32
N GLY A 124 -5.04 24.26 -3.98
CA GLY A 124 -5.54 25.37 -3.16
C GLY A 124 -7.04 25.34 -2.89
N ASP A 125 -7.79 24.35 -3.39
CA ASP A 125 -9.20 24.14 -3.00
C ASP A 125 -9.35 23.48 -1.62
N GLU A 126 -10.58 23.44 -1.10
CA GLU A 126 -10.86 22.84 0.22
C GLU A 126 -10.56 21.33 0.29
N CYS A 127 -10.63 20.63 -0.84
CA CYS A 127 -10.29 19.21 -0.91
C CYS A 127 -8.78 19.00 -0.77
N SER A 128 -7.98 19.75 -1.52
CA SER A 128 -6.52 19.72 -1.47
C SER A 128 -6.01 20.09 -0.07
N ALA A 129 -6.55 21.16 0.54
CA ALA A 129 -6.23 21.54 1.92
C ALA A 129 -6.54 20.39 2.89
N CYS A 130 -7.70 19.75 2.74
CA CYS A 130 -8.07 18.64 3.59
C CYS A 130 -7.15 17.41 3.42
N ILE A 131 -6.80 17.05 2.18
CA ILE A 131 -5.90 15.92 1.90
C ILE A 131 -4.54 16.16 2.57
N ASN A 132 -4.02 17.38 2.50
CA ASN A 132 -2.75 17.76 3.15
C ASN A 132 -2.81 17.64 4.69
N ASP A 133 -3.99 17.81 5.30
CA ASP A 133 -4.18 17.68 6.75
C ASP A 133 -4.48 16.21 7.17
N ALA A 134 -4.79 15.32 6.22
CA ALA A 134 -5.22 13.95 6.46
C ALA A 134 -4.05 12.97 6.66
N VAL A 135 -3.06 13.36 7.47
CA VAL A 135 -1.83 12.58 7.75
C VAL A 135 -2.08 11.15 8.25
N GLU A 136 -3.19 10.91 8.96
CA GLU A 136 -3.56 9.57 9.42
C GLU A 136 -3.94 8.63 8.25
N CYS A 137 -4.43 9.19 7.14
CA CYS A 137 -4.76 8.42 5.95
C CYS A 137 -3.52 8.04 5.15
N GLU A 138 -2.51 8.91 5.10
CA GLU A 138 -1.20 8.60 4.52
C GLU A 138 -0.54 7.45 5.28
N ALA A 139 -0.48 7.52 6.61
CA ALA A 139 0.10 6.46 7.44
C ALA A 139 -0.61 5.10 7.25
N LYS A 140 -1.93 5.10 7.01
CA LYS A 140 -2.68 3.87 6.68
C LYS A 140 -2.35 3.34 5.29
N ALA A 141 -2.20 4.23 4.31
CA ALA A 141 -1.83 3.87 2.96
C ALA A 141 -0.41 3.29 2.89
N GLU A 142 0.53 3.88 3.64
CA GLU A 142 1.89 3.35 3.83
C GLU A 142 1.86 1.95 4.46
N ALA A 143 1.14 1.77 5.56
CA ALA A 143 1.02 0.45 6.20
C ALA A 143 0.40 -0.61 5.27
N ALA A 144 -0.57 -0.22 4.44
CA ALA A 144 -1.13 -1.10 3.42
C ALA A 144 -0.14 -1.41 2.29
N CYS A 145 0.67 -0.43 1.89
CA CYS A 145 1.76 -0.61 0.95
C CYS A 145 2.80 -1.60 1.46
N ASP A 146 3.24 -1.48 2.72
CA ASP A 146 4.21 -2.37 3.35
C ASP A 146 3.72 -3.83 3.41
N ALA A 147 2.40 -4.02 3.57
CA ALA A 147 1.78 -5.34 3.55
C ALA A 147 1.60 -5.90 2.12
N ASN A 148 1.76 -5.08 1.08
CA ASN A 148 1.54 -5.46 -0.32
C ASN A 148 2.87 -5.57 -1.08
N ALA A 149 3.21 -6.78 -1.51
CA ALA A 149 4.46 -7.05 -2.21
C ALA A 149 4.65 -6.25 -3.51
N ALA A 150 3.58 -5.92 -4.25
CA ALA A 150 3.67 -5.11 -5.46
C ALA A 150 3.99 -3.65 -5.13
N CYS A 151 3.42 -3.12 -4.04
CA CYS A 151 3.69 -1.77 -3.59
C CYS A 151 5.12 -1.63 -3.05
N VAL A 152 5.58 -2.57 -2.23
CA VAL A 152 6.99 -2.63 -1.79
C VAL A 152 7.95 -2.70 -2.98
N ALA A 153 7.63 -3.48 -4.02
CA ALA A 153 8.45 -3.57 -5.22
C ALA A 153 8.46 -2.26 -6.02
N LEU A 154 7.31 -1.57 -6.12
CA LEU A 154 7.19 -0.24 -6.72
C LEU A 154 8.07 0.79 -5.98
N THR A 155 7.94 0.88 -4.66
CA THR A 155 8.74 1.80 -3.82
C THR A 155 10.24 1.54 -4.01
N LYS A 156 10.64 0.27 -4.04
CA LYS A 156 12.04 -0.10 -4.28
C LYS A 156 12.50 0.28 -5.70
N CYS A 157 11.62 0.16 -6.70
CA CYS A 157 11.92 0.61 -8.07
C CYS A 157 12.18 2.11 -8.10
N VAL A 158 11.33 2.91 -7.46
CA VAL A 158 11.46 4.38 -7.37
C VAL A 158 12.78 4.77 -6.70
N GLU A 159 13.11 4.15 -5.57
CA GLU A 159 14.34 4.39 -4.81
C GLU A 159 15.59 4.03 -5.63
N VAL A 160 15.64 2.82 -6.20
CA VAL A 160 16.80 2.34 -6.98
C VAL A 160 16.95 3.11 -8.29
N SER A 161 15.84 3.57 -8.86
CA SER A 161 15.84 4.31 -10.12
C SER A 161 16.21 5.77 -9.94
N GLY A 162 16.06 6.31 -8.72
CA GLY A 162 16.34 7.71 -8.41
C GLY A 162 15.31 8.64 -9.04
N CYS A 163 14.02 8.29 -8.98
CA CYS A 163 12.92 9.11 -9.52
C CYS A 163 12.65 10.37 -8.66
N GLU A 164 13.69 11.01 -8.12
CA GLU A 164 13.57 12.24 -7.36
C GLU A 164 13.59 13.44 -8.33
N PRO A 165 12.87 14.52 -8.03
CA PRO A 165 13.01 15.75 -8.81
C PRO A 165 14.48 16.14 -8.75
N ALA A 166 15.06 16.47 -9.90
CA ALA A 166 16.39 17.05 -9.95
C ALA A 166 16.37 18.27 -9.02
N VAL A 167 16.95 18.13 -7.83
CA VAL A 167 17.21 19.26 -6.95
C VAL A 167 18.16 20.13 -7.76
N ASP A 168 17.62 21.16 -8.39
CA ASP A 168 18.37 22.11 -9.19
C ASP A 168 19.41 22.70 -8.23
N GLY A 169 20.61 22.11 -8.30
CA GLY A 169 21.75 22.46 -7.47
C GLY A 169 22.27 23.79 -7.97
N GLY A 170 21.51 24.85 -7.68
CA GLY A 170 21.91 26.22 -7.91
C GLY A 170 23.15 26.51 -7.06
N THR A 171 24.31 26.38 -7.70
CA THR A 171 25.59 26.96 -7.25
C THR A 171 25.80 28.30 -7.92
#